data_AF-S5APG5-F1
#
_entry.id   AF-S5APG5-F1
#
_cell.length_a   1.000
_cell.length_b   1.000
_cell.length_c   1.000
_cell.angle_alpha   90.00
_cell.angle_beta   90.00
_cell.angle_gamma   90.00
#
_symmetry.space_group_name_H-M   'P 1'
#
loop_
_entity.id
_entity.type
_entity.pdbx_description
1 polymer ?
#
loop_
_entity_poly.entity_id
_entity_poly.type
_entity_poly.pdbx_seq_one_letter_code
_entity_poly.pdbx_strand_id
1 'polypeptide(L)' 'MEQGVEVIVCGQSAAAHGVEKSVLIDGVKMDLSAMTAHARLAQKGYSVNPF' A
#
# COMPACT_ATOMS: atom_id res chain seq x y z
N MET A 1 -5.77 12.32 -0.91
CA MET A 1 -5.48 12.02 -2.34
C MET A 1 -5.22 13.26 -3.18
N GLU A 2 -5.69 14.45 -2.77
CA GLU A 2 -5.62 15.70 -3.56
C GLU A 2 -4.20 16.17 -3.91
N GLN A 3 -3.19 15.79 -3.12
CA GLN A 3 -1.79 16.14 -3.33
C GLN A 3 -1.04 15.14 -4.24
N GLY A 4 -1.74 14.25 -4.95
CA GLY A 4 -1.13 13.25 -5.82
C GLY A 4 -0.42 12.11 -5.10
N VAL A 5 -0.64 11.95 -3.79
CA VAL A 5 -0.06 10.87 -2.98
C VAL A 5 -0.90 9.61 -3.11
N GLU A 6 -0.25 8.48 -3.35
CA GLU A 6 -0.86 7.15 -3.33
C GLU A 6 -0.53 6.43 -2.01
N VAL A 7 -1.56 5.97 -1.31
CA VAL A 7 -1.43 5.19 -0.08
C VAL A 7 -1.80 3.74 -0.36
N ILE A 8 -0.89 2.82 -0.02
CA ILE A 8 -1.05 1.38 -0.24
C ILE A 8 -0.90 0.65 1.10
N VAL A 9 -1.90 -0.14 1.47
CA VAL A 9 -1.91 -0.98 2.68
C VAL A 9 -1.47 -2.41 2.36
N CYS A 10 -0.69 -2.99 3.26
CA CYS A 10 -0.32 -4.40 3.22
C CYS A 10 -1.52 -5.31 3.53
N GLY A 11 -1.99 -6.08 2.54
CA GLY A 11 -3.13 -6.99 2.70
C GLY A 11 -2.86 -8.13 3.69
N GLN A 12 -1.67 -8.70 3.69
CA GLN A 12 -1.29 -9.74 4.67
C GLN A 12 -1.31 -9.24 6.11
N SER A 13 -0.80 -8.02 6.36
CA SER A 13 -0.89 -7.41 7.69
C SER A 13 -2.33 -7.03 8.04
N ALA A 14 -3.09 -6.49 7.07
CA ALA A 14 -4.51 -6.18 7.27
C ALA A 14 -5.29 -7.43 7.68
N ALA A 15 -5.09 -8.56 7.00
CA ALA A 15 -5.69 -9.84 7.36
C ALA A 15 -5.31 -10.30 8.78
N ALA A 16 -4.03 -10.16 9.16
CA ALA A 16 -3.57 -10.48 10.52
C ALA A 16 -4.23 -9.61 11.60
N HIS A 17 -4.63 -8.39 11.27
CA HIS A 17 -5.32 -7.46 12.15
C HIS A 17 -6.85 -7.41 11.98
N GLY A 18 -7.43 -8.28 11.13
CA GLY A 18 -8.88 -8.28 10.87
C GLY A 18 -9.39 -7.02 10.19
N VAL A 19 -8.55 -6.33 9.43
CA VAL A 19 -8.90 -5.10 8.70
C VAL A 19 -9.33 -5.45 7.28
N GLU A 20 -10.60 -5.21 6.99
CA GLU A 20 -11.16 -5.39 5.65
C GLU A 20 -10.88 -4.21 4.73
N LYS A 21 -10.82 -4.46 3.43
CA LYS A 21 -10.61 -3.39 2.44
C LYS A 21 -11.74 -2.34 2.46
N SER A 22 -12.96 -2.75 2.78
CA SER A 22 -14.15 -1.88 2.82
C SER A 22 -14.14 -0.84 3.94
N VAL A 23 -13.31 -1.01 4.96
CA VAL A 23 -13.18 -0.04 6.07
C VAL A 23 -12.04 0.96 5.85
N LEU A 24 -11.32 0.85 4.73
CA LEU A 24 -10.27 1.81 4.39
C LEU A 24 -10.87 3.12 3.88
N ILE A 25 -10.14 4.21 4.12
CA ILE A 25 -10.48 5.53 3.57
C ILE A 25 -10.54 5.45 2.04
N ASP A 26 -11.53 6.11 1.45
CA ASP A 26 -11.70 6.15 -0.01
C ASP A 26 -10.42 6.60 -0.73
N GLY A 27 -10.05 5.83 -1.76
CA GLY A 27 -8.83 6.03 -2.54
C GLY A 27 -7.59 5.33 -2.00
N VAL A 28 -7.61 4.78 -0.77
CA VAL A 28 -6.54 3.92 -0.27
C VAL A 28 -6.58 2.59 -1.00
N LYS A 29 -5.42 2.14 -1.50
CA LYS A 29 -5.26 0.85 -2.16
C LYS A 29 -4.85 -0.20 -1.15
N MET A 30 -5.19 -1.46 -1.42
CA MET A 30 -4.66 -2.61 -0.70
C MET A 30 -4.00 -3.55 -1.71
N ASP A 31 -2.76 -3.91 -1.43
CA ASP A 31 -1.98 -4.87 -2.21
C ASP A 31 -1.79 -6.17 -1.43
N LEU A 32 -1.35 -7.25 -2.09
CA LEU A 32 -1.08 -8.53 -1.42
C LEU A 32 -0.18 -8.35 -0.19
N SER A 33 0.92 -7.62 -0.35
CA SER A 33 1.81 -7.23 0.74
C SER A 33 2.47 -5.88 0.45
N ALA A 34 2.91 -5.18 1.51
CA ALA A 34 3.75 -3.99 1.34
C ALA A 34 5.03 -4.30 0.55
N MET A 35 5.60 -5.49 0.72
CA MET A 35 6.81 -5.89 0.01
C MET A 35 6.58 -6.10 -1.48
N THR A 36 5.44 -6.68 -1.87
CA THR A 36 5.05 -6.84 -3.27
C THR A 36 4.84 -5.47 -3.93
N ALA A 37 4.23 -4.51 -3.21
CA ALA A 37 4.10 -3.14 -3.68
C ALA A 37 5.48 -2.49 -3.87
N HIS A 38 6.38 -2.60 -2.89
CA HIS A 38 7.75 -2.10 -2.97
C HIS A 38 8.51 -2.66 -4.18
N ALA A 39 8.48 -3.99 -4.40
CA ALA A 39 9.18 -4.62 -5.51
C ALA A 39 8.68 -4.10 -6.87
N ARG A 40 7.36 -3.95 -7.05
CA ARG A 40 6.79 -3.40 -8.28
C ARG A 40 7.08 -1.92 -8.48
N LEU A 41 7.09 -1.13 -7.40
CA LEU A 41 7.45 0.29 -7.48
C LEU A 41 8.93 0.45 -7.82
N ALA A 42 9.81 -0.37 -7.24
CA ALA A 42 11.22 -0.40 -7.61
C ALA A 42 11.42 -0.74 -9.10
N GLN A 43 10.69 -1.72 -9.64
CA GLN A 43 10.70 -2.04 -11.07
C GLN A 43 10.24 -0.88 -11.97
N LYS A 44 9.43 0.03 -11.44
CA LYS A 44 8.97 1.26 -12.12
C LYS A 44 9.96 2.42 -11.97
N GLY A 45 11.12 2.22 -11.34
CA GLY A 45 12.14 3.24 -11.15
C GLY A 45 11.96 4.13 -9.91
N TYR A 46 11.05 3.78 -9.00
CA TYR A 46 10.91 4.50 -7.73
C TYR A 46 12.04 4.13 -6.77
N SER A 47 12.50 5.11 -6.00
CA SER A 47 13.44 4.91 -4.89
C SER A 47 12.70 4.72 -3.56
N VAL A 48 13.37 4.08 -2.60
CA VAL A 48 12.85 3.95 -1.23
C VAL A 48 13.36 5.11 -0.39
N ASN A 49 12.43 5.79 0.28
CA ASN A 49 12.74 6.70 1.38
C ASN A 49 12.58 5.93 2.71
N PRO A 50 13.65 5.69 3.49
CA PRO A 50 13.62 4.80 4.66
C PRO A 50 13.23 5.51 5.98
N PHE A 51 12.79 6.77 5.93
CA PHE A 51 12.45 7.59 7.10
C PHE A 51 10.95 7.56 7.44
#